data_AF-A3ANI2-F1
#
_entry.id   AF-A3ANI2-F1
#
_cell.length_a   1.000
_cell.length_b   1.000
_cell.length_c   1.000
_cell.angle_alpha   90.00
_cell.angle_beta   90.00
_cell.angle_gamma   90.00
#
_symmetry.space_group_name_H-M   'P 1'
#
loop_
_entity.id
_entity.type
_entity.pdbx_description
1 polymer ?
#
loop_
_entity_poly.entity_id
_entity_poly.type
_entity_poly.pdbx_seq_one_letter_code
_entity_poly.pdbx_strand_id
1 'polypeptide(L)'
;MEDEGSGGSYIGGDASPVHVGSATELAVWPGHRTVTEELTGYSLAKGMGIGKYIASETFTVGGCQWAIYFYPDGKNPEDNSAYISVFIALISDGIDVRVLFELKLLDQSGKAKHKGHSQFDRSLESSPYTLKNRGSMWGYKRFFRRTALETSDFLKDDCLKINCTVGVVVSTMDYSKPHSIHVPESDIGYHFGTLLDNQEGVDVICNVAGEKFHAHQLVLAARSSFFRSELFEHESDEEKNEVDTSNEIKEIVIDDMEPKVFKAVLHFMYRDNLVGDDELSASSSDCSIFDTLAGKLLAAADRYELPRLRLLCESYLCKHISVNSVATTLALADRHHAMELKSVCLKFAAENLSAVIRTDGFDYLKDNCPALQSEILRTVAGCEEECSSGGKSQSVWGQLSDGGDTSGRRVRPRV
;
A
#
# COMPACT_ATOMS: atom_id res chain seq x y z
N MET A 1 25.66 -12.31 32.41
CA MET A 1 24.27 -11.96 32.78
C MET A 1 23.43 -12.77 31.83
N GLU A 2 22.79 -13.82 32.35
CA GLU A 2 22.31 -14.98 31.60
C GLU A 2 21.09 -14.62 30.74
N ASP A 3 21.23 -14.89 29.43
CA ASP A 3 20.18 -14.87 28.43
C ASP A 3 19.54 -16.27 28.42
N GLU A 4 18.25 -16.39 28.74
CA GLU A 4 17.54 -17.67 28.62
C GLU A 4 16.16 -17.50 27.97
N GLY A 5 15.97 -18.21 26.85
CA GLY A 5 14.68 -18.54 26.26
C GLY A 5 14.22 -19.92 26.75
N SER A 6 12.93 -20.05 27.05
CA SER A 6 12.36 -21.31 27.53
C SER A 6 12.11 -22.28 26.35
N GLY A 7 12.69 -23.49 26.40
CA GLY A 7 12.43 -24.57 25.45
C GLY A 7 12.83 -25.94 26.01
N GLY A 8 11.92 -26.92 25.90
CA GLY A 8 12.00 -28.25 26.53
C GLY A 8 12.94 -29.27 25.86
N SER A 9 13.27 -30.29 26.65
CA SER A 9 14.21 -31.40 26.43
C SER A 9 13.75 -32.48 25.45
N TYR A 10 14.65 -33.05 24.62
CA TYR A 10 14.73 -34.47 24.22
C TYR A 10 16.12 -34.80 23.61
N ILE A 11 16.42 -36.10 23.46
CA ILE A 11 17.70 -36.78 23.68
C ILE A 11 18.41 -37.17 22.36
N GLY A 12 19.73 -36.92 22.30
CA GLY A 12 20.85 -37.70 21.71
C GLY A 12 20.76 -38.41 20.33
N GLY A 13 21.71 -38.08 19.45
CA GLY A 13 22.12 -38.90 18.30
C GLY A 13 23.27 -38.26 17.50
N ASP A 14 24.42 -38.94 17.47
CA ASP A 14 25.74 -38.52 16.96
C ASP A 14 25.86 -38.56 15.42
N ALA A 15 26.43 -37.52 14.80
CA ALA A 15 27.02 -37.55 13.45
C ALA A 15 27.88 -36.29 13.17
N SER A 16 29.16 -36.52 12.85
CA SER A 16 30.20 -35.52 12.52
C SER A 16 29.85 -34.60 11.34
N PRO A 17 30.34 -33.34 11.30
CA PRO A 17 30.03 -32.41 10.22
C PRO A 17 30.95 -32.59 9.01
N VAL A 18 30.36 -32.71 7.82
CA VAL A 18 31.01 -32.51 6.53
C VAL A 18 30.95 -31.01 6.22
N HIS A 19 32.11 -30.36 6.09
CA HIS A 19 32.20 -28.99 5.61
C HIS A 19 31.85 -28.92 4.11
N VAL A 20 30.82 -28.14 3.78
CA VAL A 20 30.64 -27.54 2.46
C VAL A 20 30.36 -26.06 2.70
N GLY A 21 31.33 -25.21 2.39
CA GLY A 21 31.14 -23.76 2.43
C GLY A 21 30.26 -23.29 1.29
N SER A 22 29.43 -22.28 1.52
CA SER A 22 29.04 -21.29 0.51
C SER A 22 28.25 -20.14 1.13
N ALA A 23 28.45 -18.97 0.54
CA ALA A 23 27.63 -17.77 0.56
C ALA A 23 27.58 -16.96 1.85
N THR A 24 28.40 -15.91 1.89
CA THR A 24 28.13 -14.67 2.61
C THR A 24 26.78 -14.10 2.15
N GLU A 25 25.75 -14.28 2.99
CA GLU A 25 24.44 -13.64 2.87
C GLU A 25 24.61 -12.14 3.15
N LEU A 26 24.48 -11.30 2.12
CA LEU A 26 24.21 -9.88 2.31
C LEU A 26 22.74 -9.78 2.72
N ALA A 27 22.46 -9.84 4.03
CA ALA A 27 21.16 -9.49 4.56
C ALA A 27 20.87 -8.03 4.15
N VAL A 28 19.98 -7.88 3.17
CA VAL A 28 19.43 -6.57 2.80
C VAL A 28 18.49 -6.18 3.93
N TRP A 29 18.86 -5.18 4.71
CA TRP A 29 18.10 -4.67 5.86
C TRP A 29 16.88 -3.87 5.36
N PRO A 30 15.63 -4.38 5.47
CA PRO A 30 14.46 -3.55 5.24
C PRO A 30 14.32 -2.61 6.45
N GLY A 31 13.97 -1.34 6.21
CA GLY A 31 14.14 -0.23 7.15
C GLY A 31 13.77 -0.49 8.62
N HIS A 32 14.56 0.08 9.54
CA HIS A 32 14.29 0.04 10.98
C HIS A 32 13.33 1.18 11.35
N ARG A 33 12.41 0.91 12.28
CA ARG A 33 11.54 1.95 12.84
C ARG A 33 11.94 2.22 14.29
N THR A 34 12.01 3.51 14.62
CA THR A 34 12.26 3.98 15.99
C THR A 34 10.97 4.59 16.53
N VAL A 35 10.53 4.16 17.72
CA VAL A 35 9.33 4.62 18.40
C VAL A 35 9.71 5.10 19.80
N THR A 36 9.24 6.28 20.19
CA THR A 36 9.44 6.80 21.54
C THR A 36 8.11 6.80 22.29
N GLU A 37 8.05 6.03 23.36
CA GLU A 37 6.89 5.93 24.24
C GLU A 37 7.10 6.80 25.48
N GLU A 38 6.08 7.61 25.79
CA GLU A 38 6.04 8.47 26.95
C GLU A 38 5.13 7.87 28.02
N LEU A 39 5.73 7.44 29.14
CA LEU A 39 5.03 6.85 30.27
C LEU A 39 4.88 7.90 31.38
N THR A 40 3.71 8.53 31.42
CA THR A 40 3.32 9.48 32.48
C THR A 40 2.75 8.75 33.68
N GLY A 41 3.00 9.23 34.89
CA GLY A 41 2.41 8.67 36.11
C GLY A 41 3.22 7.52 36.70
N TYR A 42 4.54 7.56 36.60
CA TYR A 42 5.41 6.48 37.11
C TYR A 42 5.16 6.15 38.58
N SER A 43 4.93 7.16 39.40
CA SER A 43 4.64 7.02 40.84
C SER A 43 3.40 6.19 41.13
N LEU A 44 2.39 6.23 40.25
CA LEU A 44 1.18 5.40 40.31
C LEU A 44 1.41 4.00 39.75
N ALA A 45 2.28 3.89 38.74
CA ALA A 45 2.66 2.61 38.15
C ALA A 45 3.55 1.78 39.08
N LYS A 46 4.37 2.43 39.90
CA LYS A 46 5.16 1.79 40.95
C LYS A 46 4.23 1.28 42.04
N GLY A 47 4.32 -0.01 42.36
CA GLY A 47 3.43 -0.68 43.32
C GLY A 47 2.30 -1.48 42.68
N MET A 48 2.21 -1.54 41.35
CA MET A 48 1.29 -2.45 40.63
C MET A 48 1.55 -3.93 40.95
N GLY A 49 2.76 -4.27 41.43
CA GLY A 49 3.16 -5.61 41.80
C GLY A 49 4.01 -6.30 40.72
N ILE A 50 4.83 -7.24 41.17
CA ILE A 50 5.79 -7.94 40.31
C ILE A 50 5.05 -8.72 39.21
N GLY A 51 5.57 -8.65 37.99
CA GLY A 51 4.99 -9.30 36.82
C GLY A 51 3.78 -8.57 36.21
N LYS A 52 3.36 -7.43 36.78
CA LYS A 52 2.39 -6.52 36.14
C LYS A 52 3.12 -5.53 35.24
N TYR A 53 2.50 -5.21 34.11
CA TYR A 53 3.07 -4.33 33.10
C TYR A 53 2.06 -3.33 32.56
N ILE A 54 2.60 -2.28 31.96
CA ILE A 54 1.90 -1.30 31.13
C ILE A 54 2.34 -1.56 29.69
N ALA A 55 1.37 -1.70 28.80
CA ALA A 55 1.62 -1.82 27.37
C ALA A 55 1.55 -0.44 26.71
N SER A 56 2.45 -0.17 25.78
CA SER A 56 2.35 0.98 24.88
C SER A 56 1.22 0.82 23.86
N GLU A 57 0.97 1.87 23.08
CA GLU A 57 0.25 1.73 21.83
C GLU A 57 0.96 0.75 20.89
N THR A 58 0.19 0.14 20.00
CA THR A 58 0.73 -0.81 19.02
C THR A 58 1.31 -0.06 17.84
N PHE A 59 2.46 -0.52 17.35
CA PHE A 59 3.12 0.06 16.18
C PHE A 59 3.55 -1.03 15.19
N THR A 60 3.57 -0.69 13.90
CA THR A 60 3.83 -1.65 12.82
C THR A 60 5.26 -1.54 12.30
N VAL A 61 5.96 -2.68 12.22
CA VAL A 61 7.30 -2.83 11.63
C VAL A 61 7.40 -4.17 10.93
N GLY A 62 7.89 -4.20 9.69
CA GLY A 62 8.07 -5.43 8.91
C GLY A 62 6.77 -6.22 8.65
N GLY A 63 5.62 -5.52 8.57
CA GLY A 63 4.30 -6.15 8.42
C GLY A 63 3.71 -6.74 9.69
N CYS A 64 4.42 -6.65 10.83
CA CYS A 64 3.96 -7.14 12.13
C CYS A 64 3.64 -5.99 13.09
N GLN A 65 2.69 -6.21 13.99
CA GLN A 65 2.33 -5.30 15.08
C GLN A 65 3.13 -5.63 16.35
N TRP A 66 3.61 -4.58 16.99
CA TRP A 66 4.49 -4.64 18.15
C TRP A 66 3.98 -3.73 19.26
N ALA A 67 4.33 -4.04 20.51
CA ALA A 67 4.12 -3.15 21.65
C ALA A 67 5.31 -3.24 22.61
N ILE A 68 5.52 -2.16 23.39
CA ILE A 68 6.50 -2.13 24.47
C ILE A 68 5.79 -2.44 25.77
N TYR A 69 6.29 -3.44 26.50
CA TYR A 69 5.80 -3.82 27.81
C TYR A 69 6.78 -3.33 28.88
N PHE A 70 6.31 -2.39 29.69
CA PHE A 70 7.06 -1.82 30.82
C PHE A 70 6.58 -2.44 32.12
N TYR A 71 7.49 -3.02 32.89
CA TYR A 71 7.23 -3.59 34.21
C TYR A 71 7.86 -2.70 35.29
N PRO A 72 7.07 -1.80 35.94
CA PRO A 72 7.59 -0.88 36.94
C PRO A 72 8.19 -1.64 38.13
N ASP A 73 7.53 -2.72 38.56
CA ASP A 73 7.97 -3.54 39.68
C ASP A 73 8.88 -4.72 39.31
N GLY A 74 9.27 -4.80 38.04
CA GLY A 74 10.07 -5.90 37.50
C GLY A 74 9.23 -7.11 37.12
N LYS A 75 9.77 -7.96 36.25
CA LYS A 75 9.07 -9.15 35.74
C LYS A 75 9.16 -10.35 36.69
N ASN A 76 10.29 -10.51 37.39
CA ASN A 76 10.61 -11.70 38.16
C ASN A 76 10.51 -11.47 39.67
N PRO A 77 9.84 -12.36 40.44
CA PRO A 77 9.77 -12.28 41.90
C PRO A 77 11.13 -12.30 42.60
N GLU A 78 12.08 -13.04 42.04
CA GLU A 78 13.44 -13.21 42.58
C GLU A 78 14.22 -11.90 42.73
N ASP A 79 13.86 -10.89 41.92
CA ASP A 79 14.52 -9.59 41.95
C ASP A 79 13.97 -8.67 43.05
N ASN A 80 12.97 -9.11 43.82
CA ASN A 80 12.34 -8.37 44.92
C ASN A 80 12.00 -6.92 44.56
N SER A 81 11.52 -6.72 43.33
CA SER A 81 11.22 -5.39 42.80
C SER A 81 12.42 -4.42 42.88
N ALA A 82 13.65 -4.88 42.68
CA ALA A 82 14.83 -4.02 42.67
C ALA A 82 15.09 -3.34 41.31
N TYR A 83 14.50 -3.88 40.23
CA TYR A 83 14.72 -3.43 38.85
C TYR A 83 13.40 -3.11 38.16
N ILE A 84 13.45 -2.22 37.18
CA ILE A 84 12.44 -2.14 36.13
C ILE A 84 12.79 -3.14 35.02
N SER A 85 11.77 -3.64 34.33
CA SER A 85 11.97 -4.49 33.15
C SER A 85 11.28 -3.89 31.94
N VAL A 86 11.87 -4.07 30.76
CA VAL A 86 11.33 -3.56 29.49
C VAL A 86 11.45 -4.64 28.44
N PHE A 87 10.35 -4.89 27.73
CA PHE A 87 10.27 -5.88 26.67
C PHE A 87 9.60 -5.29 25.43
N ILE A 88 9.98 -5.80 24.27
CA ILE A 88 9.19 -5.72 23.06
C ILE A 88 8.36 -7.00 22.92
N ALA A 89 7.08 -6.86 22.62
CA ALA A 89 6.14 -7.96 22.45
C ALA A 89 5.58 -7.96 21.02
N LEU A 90 5.50 -9.15 20.42
CA LEU A 90 4.83 -9.37 19.15
C LEU A 90 3.32 -9.52 19.39
N ILE A 91 2.52 -8.66 18.76
CA ILE A 91 1.06 -8.62 18.92
C ILE A 91 0.33 -9.31 17.76
N SER A 92 0.93 -9.32 16.57
CA SER A 92 0.36 -10.03 15.41
C SER A 92 0.32 -11.54 15.62
N ASP A 93 -0.75 -12.16 15.14
CA ASP A 93 -0.84 -13.62 14.95
C ASP A 93 -0.09 -14.02 13.68
N GLY A 94 0.72 -15.09 13.72
CA GLY A 94 1.40 -15.60 12.52
C GLY A 94 2.82 -16.14 12.71
N ILE A 95 3.54 -16.15 11.59
CA ILE A 95 4.84 -16.79 11.31
C ILE A 95 5.93 -16.32 12.30
N ASP A 96 6.91 -17.19 12.57
CA ASP A 96 8.14 -16.89 13.29
C ASP A 96 8.83 -15.63 12.73
N VAL A 97 8.93 -14.58 13.55
CA VAL A 97 9.55 -13.31 13.15
C VAL A 97 10.97 -13.23 13.70
N ARG A 98 11.97 -13.04 12.82
CA ARG A 98 13.34 -12.70 13.22
C ARG A 98 13.43 -11.19 13.41
N VAL A 99 13.82 -10.74 14.60
CA VAL A 99 13.84 -9.33 14.96
C VAL A 99 15.16 -8.94 15.62
N LEU A 100 15.58 -7.71 15.35
CA LEU A 100 16.58 -6.97 16.08
C LEU A 100 15.92 -5.77 16.73
N PHE A 101 16.32 -5.50 17.97
CA PHE A 101 15.78 -4.35 18.66
C PHE A 101 16.82 -3.65 19.54
N GLU A 102 16.54 -2.40 19.82
CA GLU A 102 17.25 -1.56 20.78
C GLU A 102 16.23 -0.93 21.72
N LEU A 103 16.51 -0.97 23.02
CA LEU A 103 15.70 -0.32 24.05
C LEU A 103 16.56 0.67 24.84
N LYS A 104 16.12 1.92 24.92
CA LYS A 104 16.83 3.02 25.60
C LYS A 104 15.89 3.83 26.50
N LEU A 105 16.31 4.10 27.74
CA LEU A 105 15.80 5.21 28.54
C LEU A 105 16.39 6.51 28.02
N LEU A 106 15.52 7.48 27.72
CA LEU A 106 15.97 8.77 27.24
C LEU A 106 16.32 9.71 28.40
N ASP A 107 17.51 10.29 28.34
CA ASP A 107 17.90 11.39 29.20
C ASP A 107 17.01 12.61 28.93
N GLN A 108 16.44 13.17 29.99
CA GLN A 108 15.58 14.34 29.93
C GLN A 108 16.30 15.61 30.45
N SER A 109 17.62 15.56 30.66
CA SER A 109 18.43 16.74 31.04
C SER A 109 18.96 17.56 29.85
N GLY A 110 18.75 17.09 28.62
CA GLY A 110 19.27 17.71 27.41
C GLY A 110 20.74 17.39 27.15
N LYS A 111 21.36 16.49 27.92
CA LYS A 111 22.76 16.05 27.75
C LYS A 111 22.89 14.85 26.81
N ALA A 112 21.76 14.31 26.32
CA ALA A 112 21.66 13.16 25.41
C ALA A 112 22.36 11.89 25.92
N LYS A 113 22.47 11.72 27.25
CA LYS A 113 23.09 10.55 27.88
C LYS A 113 22.10 9.39 28.06
N HIS A 114 21.59 8.86 26.95
CA HIS A 114 20.63 7.76 26.95
C HIS A 114 21.24 6.48 27.55
N LYS A 115 20.43 5.71 28.29
CA LYS A 115 20.85 4.42 28.83
C LYS A 115 20.05 3.31 28.21
N GLY A 116 20.71 2.40 27.50
CA GLY A 116 20.00 1.31 26.85
C GLY A 116 20.90 0.16 26.44
N HIS A 117 20.27 -0.79 25.77
CA HIS A 117 20.90 -1.96 25.20
C HIS A 117 20.50 -2.04 23.72
N SER A 118 21.51 -2.10 22.85
CA SER A 118 21.39 -2.26 21.40
C SER A 118 21.79 -3.68 21.01
N GLN A 119 21.00 -4.30 20.13
CA GLN A 119 21.36 -5.55 19.49
C GLN A 119 21.97 -5.35 18.10
N PHE A 120 21.89 -4.13 17.54
CA PHE A 120 22.46 -3.81 16.23
C PHE A 120 24.00 -3.86 16.23
N ASP A 121 24.63 -3.76 17.41
CA ASP A 121 26.09 -3.72 17.57
C ASP A 121 26.72 -5.08 17.98
N ARG A 122 25.93 -6.17 18.10
CA ARG A 122 26.42 -7.49 18.50
C ARG A 122 26.85 -8.35 17.30
N SER A 123 27.87 -9.20 17.50
CA SER A 123 28.35 -10.21 16.54
C SER A 123 27.19 -11.12 16.06
N LEU A 124 27.21 -11.49 14.76
CA LEU A 124 26.18 -12.27 14.06
C LEU A 124 25.83 -13.63 14.71
N GLU A 125 26.64 -14.15 15.63
CA GLU A 125 26.40 -15.44 16.28
C GLU A 125 25.21 -15.44 17.27
N SER A 126 24.73 -14.27 17.71
CA SER A 126 23.60 -14.14 18.65
C SER A 126 22.47 -13.24 18.14
N SER A 127 22.40 -13.00 16.84
CA SER A 127 21.58 -11.99 16.18
C SER A 127 21.11 -12.55 14.84
N PRO A 128 19.80 -12.55 14.48
CA PRO A 128 18.61 -12.00 15.16
C PRO A 128 17.83 -12.99 16.06
N TYR A 129 16.97 -12.48 16.96
CA TYR A 129 16.09 -13.29 17.82
C TYR A 129 14.81 -13.70 17.08
N THR A 130 14.38 -14.96 17.27
CA THR A 130 13.12 -15.46 16.70
C THR A 130 11.99 -15.40 17.72
N LEU A 131 10.94 -14.63 17.42
CA LEU A 131 9.68 -14.59 18.16
C LEU A 131 8.64 -15.46 17.44
N LYS A 132 8.26 -16.56 18.11
CA LYS A 132 7.32 -17.55 17.59
C LYS A 132 5.97 -17.29 18.22
N ASN A 133 4.97 -16.86 17.45
CA ASN A 133 3.58 -16.59 17.87
C ASN A 133 3.31 -15.26 18.61
N ARG A 134 2.02 -14.88 18.60
CA ARG A 134 1.47 -13.75 19.34
C ARG A 134 1.71 -13.86 20.84
N GLY A 135 2.08 -12.75 21.45
CA GLY A 135 2.36 -12.65 22.89
C GLY A 135 3.79 -13.00 23.28
N SER A 136 4.58 -13.57 22.34
CA SER A 136 6.01 -13.75 22.55
C SER A 136 6.70 -12.39 22.72
N MET A 137 7.62 -12.30 23.68
CA MET A 137 8.30 -11.06 24.02
C MET A 137 9.79 -11.28 24.31
N TRP A 138 10.61 -10.30 23.93
CA TRP A 138 12.04 -10.25 24.22
C TRP A 138 12.42 -8.92 24.84
N GLY A 139 13.43 -8.91 25.70
CA GLY A 139 13.81 -7.72 26.44
C GLY A 139 14.63 -8.04 27.69
N TYR A 140 14.69 -7.10 28.61
CA TYR A 140 15.62 -7.13 29.73
C TYR A 140 14.87 -7.17 31.06
N LYS A 141 14.99 -8.30 31.78
CA LYS A 141 14.41 -8.48 33.13
C LYS A 141 15.01 -7.48 34.14
N ARG A 142 16.32 -7.23 34.05
CA ARG A 142 17.06 -6.29 34.92
C ARG A 142 17.52 -5.06 34.11
N PHE A 143 16.58 -4.36 33.46
CA PHE A 143 16.90 -3.28 32.53
C PHE A 143 17.57 -2.08 33.20
N PHE A 144 17.01 -1.61 34.33
CA PHE A 144 17.62 -0.55 35.13
C PHE A 144 17.23 -0.69 36.61
N ARG A 145 18.14 -0.32 37.51
CA ARG A 145 17.84 -0.35 38.96
C ARG A 145 16.81 0.72 39.28
N ARG A 146 15.78 0.35 40.04
CA ARG A 146 14.68 1.25 40.34
C ARG A 146 15.12 2.45 41.19
N THR A 147 15.89 2.20 42.24
CA THR A 147 16.42 3.26 43.10
C THR A 147 17.30 4.24 42.34
N ALA A 148 18.07 3.75 41.36
CA ALA A 148 18.86 4.60 40.48
C ALA A 148 17.98 5.43 39.53
N LEU A 149 16.91 4.82 38.98
CA LEU A 149 15.95 5.48 38.09
C LEU A 149 15.32 6.70 38.77
N GLU A 150 14.85 6.51 40.00
CA GLU A 150 14.13 7.52 40.79
C GLU A 150 15.00 8.74 41.13
N THR A 151 16.32 8.57 41.14
CA THR A 151 17.29 9.65 41.40
C THR A 151 17.95 10.19 40.13
N SER A 152 17.56 9.71 38.95
CA SER A 152 18.23 10.01 37.68
C SER A 152 17.48 11.05 36.85
N ASP A 153 18.17 11.61 35.85
CA ASP A 153 17.58 12.48 34.83
C ASP A 153 16.70 11.74 33.80
N PHE A 154 16.50 10.42 33.95
CA PHE A 154 15.61 9.62 33.09
C PHE A 154 14.14 9.71 33.51
N LEU A 155 13.86 10.03 34.78
CA LEU A 155 12.52 10.26 35.31
C LEU A 155 12.38 11.75 35.66
N LYS A 156 11.53 12.47 34.94
CA LYS A 156 11.24 13.89 35.22
C LYS A 156 9.76 14.14 35.18
N ASP A 157 9.26 14.94 36.11
CA ASP A 157 7.84 15.29 36.21
C ASP A 157 6.92 14.05 36.20
N ASP A 158 7.34 13.00 36.91
CA ASP A 158 6.69 11.69 36.98
C ASP A 158 6.55 10.96 35.62
N CYS A 159 7.40 11.32 34.66
CA CYS A 159 7.38 10.83 33.29
C CYS A 159 8.70 10.17 32.88
N LEU A 160 8.60 9.03 32.19
CA LEU A 160 9.71 8.30 31.58
C LEU A 160 9.52 8.25 30.07
N LYS A 161 10.61 8.40 29.32
CA LYS A 161 10.60 8.22 27.86
C LYS A 161 11.45 7.02 27.47
N ILE A 162 10.82 6.03 26.85
CA ILE A 162 11.46 4.81 26.37
C ILE A 162 11.52 4.86 24.85
N ASN A 163 12.73 4.80 24.31
CA ASN A 163 12.95 4.68 22.89
C ASN A 163 13.20 3.22 22.51
N CYS A 164 12.42 2.74 21.55
CA CYS A 164 12.48 1.39 21.01
C CYS A 164 12.75 1.45 19.51
N THR A 165 13.89 0.92 19.08
CA THR A 165 14.21 0.73 17.68
C THR A 165 13.99 -0.73 17.32
N VAL A 166 13.26 -1.01 16.25
CA VAL A 166 12.93 -2.37 15.81
C VAL A 166 13.32 -2.51 14.34
N GLY A 167 14.12 -3.53 14.05
CA GLY A 167 14.46 -3.99 12.71
C GLY A 167 13.96 -5.42 12.54
N VAL A 168 13.02 -5.63 11.63
CA VAL A 168 12.53 -6.97 11.30
C VAL A 168 13.41 -7.54 10.20
N VAL A 169 14.10 -8.64 10.50
CA VAL A 169 14.88 -9.38 9.53
C VAL A 169 13.92 -10.28 8.78
N VAL A 170 13.41 -9.78 7.66
CA VAL A 170 12.68 -10.60 6.70
C VAL A 170 13.69 -11.55 6.09
N SER A 171 13.78 -12.76 6.65
CA SER A 171 14.33 -13.87 5.90
C SER A 171 13.36 -14.08 4.76
N THR A 172 13.76 -13.76 3.54
CA THR A 172 13.27 -14.54 2.39
C THR A 172 13.82 -15.94 2.64
N MET A 173 13.17 -16.72 3.51
CA MET A 173 13.39 -18.15 3.54
C MET A 173 12.89 -18.64 2.20
N ASP A 174 13.79 -18.69 1.23
CA ASP A 174 13.83 -19.80 0.30
C ASP A 174 14.01 -21.05 1.18
N TYR A 175 12.94 -21.48 1.84
CA TYR A 175 12.78 -22.91 2.05
C TYR A 175 13.05 -23.49 0.67
N SER A 176 14.02 -24.37 0.55
CA SER A 176 14.21 -25.16 -0.66
C SER A 176 12.87 -25.87 -0.88
N LYS A 177 11.98 -25.21 -1.65
CA LYS A 177 10.71 -25.76 -2.10
C LYS A 177 11.10 -27.12 -2.66
N PRO A 178 10.43 -28.23 -2.27
CA PRO A 178 10.64 -29.49 -2.96
C PRO A 178 10.49 -29.18 -4.45
N HIS A 179 11.57 -29.36 -5.22
CA HIS A 179 11.74 -29.05 -6.64
C HIS A 179 10.47 -28.46 -7.25
N SER A 180 10.31 -27.14 -7.16
CA SER A 180 9.13 -26.47 -7.72
C SER A 180 9.11 -26.81 -9.19
N ILE A 181 8.09 -27.54 -9.64
CA ILE A 181 7.86 -27.73 -11.07
C ILE A 181 7.73 -26.32 -11.64
N HIS A 182 8.63 -25.96 -12.54
CA HIS A 182 8.58 -24.68 -13.23
C HIS A 182 7.39 -24.71 -14.18
N VAL A 183 6.31 -24.05 -13.80
CA VAL A 183 5.16 -23.81 -14.68
C VAL A 183 5.48 -22.57 -15.53
N PRO A 184 5.54 -22.67 -16.87
CA PRO A 184 5.74 -21.51 -17.71
C PRO A 184 4.58 -20.52 -17.56
N GLU A 185 4.82 -19.25 -17.91
CA GLU A 185 3.75 -18.26 -17.99
C GLU A 185 2.67 -18.68 -19.00
N SER A 186 1.46 -18.18 -18.80
CA SER A 186 0.34 -18.51 -19.69
C SER A 186 0.58 -17.96 -21.10
N ASP A 187 0.41 -18.83 -22.10
CA ASP A 187 0.53 -18.52 -23.52
C ASP A 187 -0.85 -18.28 -24.19
N ILE A 188 -1.93 -18.22 -23.41
CA ILE A 188 -3.28 -18.04 -23.92
C ILE A 188 -3.42 -16.77 -24.77
N GLY A 189 -2.82 -15.66 -24.32
CA GLY A 189 -2.82 -14.41 -25.06
C GLY A 189 -2.09 -14.51 -26.40
N TYR A 190 -1.05 -15.34 -26.49
CA TYR A 190 -0.35 -15.61 -27.76
C TYR A 190 -1.25 -16.41 -28.73
N HIS A 191 -1.94 -17.44 -28.23
CA HIS A 191 -2.84 -18.27 -29.03
C HIS A 191 -4.03 -17.47 -29.58
N PHE A 192 -4.71 -16.67 -28.74
CA PHE A 192 -5.78 -15.79 -29.20
C PHE A 192 -5.25 -14.67 -30.11
N GLY A 193 -4.10 -14.10 -29.81
CA GLY A 193 -3.44 -13.14 -30.69
C GLY A 193 -3.18 -13.70 -32.09
N THR A 194 -2.79 -14.97 -32.19
CA THR A 194 -2.59 -15.66 -33.48
C THR A 194 -3.90 -15.80 -34.27
N LEU A 195 -5.04 -16.05 -33.60
CA LEU A 195 -6.35 -16.07 -34.25
C LEU A 195 -6.69 -14.71 -34.88
N LEU A 196 -6.40 -13.61 -34.16
CA LEU A 196 -6.59 -12.26 -34.68
C LEU A 196 -5.68 -11.99 -35.89
N ASP A 197 -4.39 -12.34 -35.79
CA ASP A 197 -3.41 -12.09 -36.85
C ASP A 197 -3.71 -12.90 -38.14
N ASN A 198 -4.11 -14.17 -37.99
CA ASN A 198 -4.42 -15.06 -39.11
C ASN A 198 -5.84 -14.87 -39.66
N GLN A 199 -6.72 -14.17 -38.93
CA GLN A 199 -8.12 -13.96 -39.31
C GLN A 199 -8.91 -15.27 -39.51
N GLU A 200 -8.58 -16.30 -38.73
CA GLU A 200 -9.23 -17.61 -38.79
C GLU A 200 -10.57 -17.61 -38.05
N GLY A 201 -11.68 -17.83 -38.75
CA GLY A 201 -13.00 -17.94 -38.10
C GLY A 201 -13.66 -16.59 -37.76
N VAL A 202 -13.30 -15.54 -38.49
CA VAL A 202 -13.88 -14.20 -38.35
C VAL A 202 -15.38 -14.23 -38.61
N ASP A 203 -16.14 -13.70 -37.66
CA ASP A 203 -17.60 -13.61 -37.67
C ASP A 203 -18.10 -12.17 -37.40
N VAL A 204 -17.20 -11.19 -37.26
CA VAL A 204 -17.52 -9.76 -37.19
C VAL A 204 -16.42 -8.89 -37.80
N ILE A 205 -16.84 -7.79 -38.42
CA ILE A 205 -15.97 -6.72 -38.93
C ILE A 205 -16.27 -5.44 -38.16
N CYS A 206 -15.24 -4.83 -37.58
CA CYS A 206 -15.32 -3.51 -36.97
C CYS A 206 -14.79 -2.47 -37.96
N ASN A 207 -15.66 -1.57 -38.43
CA ASN A 207 -15.30 -0.50 -39.34
C ASN A 207 -14.99 0.77 -38.53
N VAL A 208 -13.71 1.13 -38.47
CA VAL A 208 -13.20 2.26 -37.69
C VAL A 208 -12.69 3.32 -38.65
N ALA A 209 -13.43 4.42 -38.77
CA ALA A 209 -13.11 5.51 -39.71
C ALA A 209 -12.81 5.04 -41.15
N GLY A 210 -13.48 3.98 -41.62
CA GLY A 210 -13.29 3.39 -42.95
C GLY A 210 -12.26 2.26 -43.02
N GLU A 211 -11.47 2.03 -41.96
CA GLU A 211 -10.55 0.89 -41.85
C GLU A 211 -11.29 -0.32 -41.26
N LYS A 212 -11.25 -1.45 -41.96
CA LYS A 212 -11.96 -2.68 -41.56
C LYS A 212 -11.05 -3.59 -40.74
N PHE A 213 -11.47 -3.90 -39.53
CA PHE A 213 -10.80 -4.82 -38.61
C PHE A 213 -11.61 -6.09 -38.46
N HIS A 214 -11.01 -7.22 -38.83
CA HIS A 214 -11.60 -8.54 -38.69
C HIS A 214 -11.43 -9.06 -37.25
N ALA A 215 -12.51 -9.53 -36.62
CA ALA A 215 -12.51 -9.97 -35.23
C ALA A 215 -13.52 -11.11 -34.98
N HIS A 216 -13.69 -11.45 -33.70
CA HIS A 216 -14.51 -12.57 -33.25
C HIS A 216 -15.53 -12.11 -32.20
N GLN A 217 -16.82 -12.27 -32.48
CA GLN A 217 -17.93 -11.77 -31.65
C GLN A 217 -17.81 -12.22 -30.20
N LEU A 218 -17.55 -13.52 -29.98
CA LEU A 218 -17.44 -14.10 -28.64
C LEU A 218 -16.23 -13.56 -27.87
N VAL A 219 -15.11 -13.29 -28.54
CA VAL A 219 -13.94 -12.68 -27.88
C VAL A 219 -14.26 -11.25 -27.49
N LEU A 220 -14.87 -10.47 -28.40
CA LEU A 220 -15.22 -9.07 -28.12
C LEU A 220 -16.20 -8.96 -26.95
N ALA A 221 -17.29 -9.72 -27.01
CA ALA A 221 -18.34 -9.73 -26.00
C ALA A 221 -17.91 -10.31 -24.65
N ALA A 222 -16.94 -11.23 -24.62
CA ALA A 222 -16.40 -11.74 -23.36
C ALA A 222 -15.51 -10.72 -22.65
N ARG A 223 -14.91 -9.78 -23.41
CA ARG A 223 -13.90 -8.83 -22.90
C ARG A 223 -14.48 -7.45 -22.62
N SER A 224 -15.62 -7.11 -23.23
CA SER A 224 -16.29 -5.82 -23.11
C SER A 224 -17.80 -6.01 -23.06
N SER A 225 -18.41 -5.49 -22.00
CA SER A 225 -19.88 -5.41 -21.86
C SER A 225 -20.49 -4.53 -22.96
N PHE A 226 -19.82 -3.44 -23.34
CA PHE A 226 -20.24 -2.62 -24.48
C PHE A 226 -20.40 -3.47 -25.76
N PHE A 227 -19.35 -4.21 -26.15
CA PHE A 227 -19.44 -5.06 -27.35
C PHE A 227 -20.43 -6.21 -27.18
N ARG A 228 -20.61 -6.72 -25.95
CA ARG A 228 -21.64 -7.73 -25.67
C ARG A 228 -23.04 -7.20 -25.97
N SER A 229 -23.37 -6.01 -25.48
CA SER A 229 -24.66 -5.37 -25.73
C SER A 229 -24.85 -5.05 -27.21
N GLU A 230 -23.85 -4.45 -27.85
CA GLU A 230 -23.89 -4.11 -29.27
C GLU A 230 -24.10 -5.34 -30.17
N LEU A 231 -23.47 -6.47 -29.82
CA LEU A 231 -23.53 -7.68 -30.63
C LEU A 231 -24.79 -8.52 -30.37
N PHE A 232 -25.26 -8.62 -29.12
CA PHE A 232 -26.27 -9.62 -28.74
C PHE A 232 -27.56 -9.07 -28.12
N GLU A 233 -27.60 -7.81 -27.67
CA GLU A 233 -28.80 -7.25 -27.01
C GLU A 233 -29.71 -6.49 -27.98
N HIS A 234 -29.21 -6.11 -29.15
CA HIS A 234 -29.99 -5.43 -30.20
C HIS A 234 -30.69 -6.37 -31.20
N GLU A 235 -30.55 -7.69 -31.06
CA GLU A 235 -31.29 -8.66 -31.89
C GLU A 235 -32.76 -8.68 -31.48
N SER A 236 -33.59 -7.94 -32.22
CA SER A 236 -35.05 -7.96 -32.02
C SER A 236 -35.61 -9.37 -32.23
N ASP A 237 -36.72 -9.71 -31.59
CA ASP A 237 -37.38 -11.02 -31.74
C ASP A 237 -37.86 -11.31 -33.18
N GLU A 238 -37.81 -10.32 -34.08
CA GLU A 238 -38.16 -10.47 -35.50
C GLU A 238 -37.01 -11.11 -36.32
N GLU A 239 -35.74 -10.87 -35.98
CA GLU A 239 -34.56 -11.45 -36.65
C GLU A 239 -34.33 -12.93 -36.29
N LYS A 240 -34.94 -13.40 -35.19
CA LYS A 240 -34.86 -14.82 -34.77
C LYS A 240 -35.69 -15.77 -35.64
N ASN A 241 -36.59 -15.25 -36.47
CA ASN A 241 -37.54 -16.04 -37.27
C ASN A 241 -37.18 -16.16 -38.76
N GLU A 242 -36.19 -15.42 -39.23
CA GLU A 242 -35.61 -15.67 -40.55
C GLU A 242 -34.41 -16.59 -40.36
N VAL A 243 -34.46 -17.78 -40.97
CA VAL A 243 -33.29 -18.65 -41.08
C VAL A 243 -32.29 -17.90 -41.94
N ASP A 244 -31.40 -17.14 -41.28
CA ASP A 244 -30.36 -16.38 -41.93
C ASP A 244 -29.45 -17.36 -42.69
N THR A 245 -29.75 -17.46 -43.97
CA THR A 245 -29.07 -18.30 -44.95
C THR A 245 -28.00 -17.49 -45.68
N SER A 246 -27.75 -16.26 -45.24
CA SER A 246 -26.65 -15.44 -45.69
C SER A 246 -25.49 -15.58 -44.70
N ASN A 247 -24.35 -16.10 -45.17
CA ASN A 247 -23.09 -16.07 -44.42
C ASN A 247 -22.53 -14.63 -44.35
N GLU A 248 -23.37 -13.62 -44.18
CA GLU A 248 -22.92 -12.23 -44.13
C GLU A 248 -22.29 -11.95 -42.77
N ILE A 249 -21.00 -11.61 -42.80
CA ILE A 249 -20.25 -11.25 -41.60
C ILE A 249 -20.82 -9.93 -41.07
N LYS A 250 -21.26 -9.92 -39.81
CA LYS A 250 -21.81 -8.74 -39.14
C LYS A 250 -20.78 -7.61 -39.16
N GLU A 251 -21.18 -6.41 -39.61
CA GLU A 251 -20.32 -5.21 -39.61
C GLU A 251 -20.82 -4.21 -38.55
N ILE A 252 -19.94 -3.80 -37.63
CA ILE A 252 -20.19 -2.76 -36.63
C ILE A 252 -19.38 -1.51 -36.95
N VAL A 253 -19.97 -0.33 -36.78
CA VAL A 253 -19.32 0.95 -37.07
C VAL A 253 -18.85 1.59 -35.77
N ILE A 254 -17.57 1.96 -35.72
CA ILE A 254 -16.94 2.68 -34.60
C ILE A 254 -16.46 4.04 -35.12
N ASP A 255 -17.16 5.09 -34.73
CA ASP A 255 -16.96 6.46 -35.24
C ASP A 255 -16.14 7.37 -34.32
N ASP A 256 -15.92 6.95 -33.08
CA ASP A 256 -15.37 7.78 -32.01
C ASP A 256 -13.90 7.51 -31.69
N MET A 257 -13.25 6.64 -32.45
CA MET A 257 -11.90 6.17 -32.16
C MET A 257 -11.06 6.13 -33.42
N GLU A 258 -9.79 6.49 -33.28
CA GLU A 258 -8.82 6.39 -34.37
C GLU A 258 -8.44 4.92 -34.61
N PRO A 259 -8.20 4.50 -35.86
CA PRO A 259 -7.84 3.12 -36.18
C PRO A 259 -6.62 2.60 -35.39
N LYS A 260 -5.62 3.46 -35.16
CA LYS A 260 -4.43 3.11 -34.37
C LYS A 260 -4.78 2.78 -32.91
N VAL A 261 -5.70 3.54 -32.31
CA VAL A 261 -6.15 3.31 -30.92
C VAL A 261 -6.97 2.03 -30.87
N PHE A 262 -7.88 1.81 -31.83
CA PHE A 262 -8.68 0.60 -31.89
C PHE A 262 -7.84 -0.67 -32.09
N LYS A 263 -6.80 -0.60 -32.92
CA LYS A 263 -5.83 -1.70 -33.07
C LYS A 263 -5.18 -2.07 -31.74
N ALA A 264 -4.84 -1.09 -30.92
CA ALA A 264 -4.28 -1.30 -29.58
C ALA A 264 -5.34 -1.86 -28.59
N VAL A 265 -6.61 -1.44 -28.70
CA VAL A 265 -7.72 -2.04 -27.95
C VAL A 265 -7.90 -3.52 -28.34
N LEU A 266 -7.93 -3.86 -29.63
CA LEU A 266 -8.01 -5.24 -30.10
C LEU A 266 -6.82 -6.07 -29.61
N HIS A 267 -5.60 -5.52 -29.68
CA HIS A 267 -4.42 -6.18 -29.13
C HIS A 267 -4.63 -6.57 -27.66
N PHE A 268 -5.13 -5.65 -26.83
CA PHE A 268 -5.46 -5.94 -25.44
C PHE A 268 -6.58 -6.98 -25.28
N MET A 269 -7.63 -6.92 -26.10
CA MET A 269 -8.76 -7.85 -25.99
C MET A 269 -8.33 -9.29 -26.23
N TYR A 270 -7.41 -9.53 -27.17
CA TYR A 270 -6.91 -10.86 -27.51
C TYR A 270 -5.69 -11.30 -26.69
N ARG A 271 -4.81 -10.38 -26.28
CA ARG A 271 -3.52 -10.71 -25.66
C ARG A 271 -3.42 -10.34 -24.17
N ASP A 272 -4.40 -9.60 -23.64
CA ASP A 272 -4.48 -9.13 -22.25
C ASP A 272 -3.24 -8.35 -21.77
N ASN A 273 -2.60 -7.62 -22.68
CA ASN A 273 -1.46 -6.75 -22.40
C ASN A 273 -1.50 -5.46 -23.24
N LEU A 274 -0.73 -4.46 -22.78
CA LEU A 274 -0.53 -3.22 -23.53
C LEU A 274 0.44 -3.45 -24.69
N VAL A 275 0.33 -2.57 -25.68
CA VAL A 275 1.31 -2.47 -26.76
C VAL A 275 2.64 -1.93 -26.22
N GLY A 276 3.74 -2.17 -26.92
CA GLY A 276 5.08 -1.83 -26.43
C GLY A 276 5.26 -0.33 -26.11
N ASP A 277 6.16 -0.04 -25.15
CA ASP A 277 6.44 1.32 -24.66
C ASP A 277 6.82 2.30 -25.79
N ASP A 278 7.53 1.82 -26.81
CA ASP A 278 7.90 2.63 -27.99
C ASP A 278 6.66 3.11 -28.77
N GLU A 279 5.60 2.31 -28.84
CA GLU A 279 4.38 2.67 -29.54
C GLU A 279 3.48 3.59 -28.69
N LEU A 280 3.45 3.37 -27.38
CA LEU A 280 2.74 4.21 -26.41
C LEU A 280 3.34 5.62 -26.29
N SER A 281 4.66 5.72 -26.41
CA SER A 281 5.41 6.98 -26.32
C SER A 281 5.60 7.71 -27.65
N ALA A 282 5.16 7.14 -28.78
CA ALA A 282 5.35 7.67 -30.13
C ALA A 282 4.56 8.97 -30.45
N SER A 283 4.26 9.81 -29.46
CA SER A 283 3.70 11.15 -29.69
C SER A 283 4.79 12.13 -30.12
N SER A 284 4.49 13.02 -31.07
CA SER A 284 5.32 14.19 -31.37
C SER A 284 5.49 15.06 -30.13
N SER A 285 6.67 15.68 -29.99
CA SER A 285 7.15 16.36 -28.77
C SER A 285 6.24 17.46 -28.20
N ASP A 286 5.25 17.91 -28.96
CA ASP A 286 4.41 19.07 -28.64
C ASP A 286 2.93 18.70 -28.45
N CYS A 287 2.58 17.40 -28.42
CA CYS A 287 1.19 16.96 -28.29
C CYS A 287 0.73 16.90 -26.83
N SER A 288 -0.52 17.33 -26.60
CA SER A 288 -1.20 17.21 -25.31
C SER A 288 -1.26 15.75 -24.86
N ILE A 289 -1.26 15.49 -23.55
CA ILE A 289 -1.38 14.12 -23.00
C ILE A 289 -2.64 13.41 -23.50
N PHE A 290 -3.71 14.17 -23.77
CA PHE A 290 -4.96 13.68 -24.35
C PHE A 290 -4.79 13.13 -25.77
N ASP A 291 -3.81 13.62 -26.53
CA ASP A 291 -3.55 13.20 -27.91
C ASP A 291 -2.55 12.04 -27.99
N THR A 292 -1.90 11.69 -26.88
CA THR A 292 -1.01 10.53 -26.80
C THR A 292 -1.80 9.23 -26.95
N LEU A 293 -1.15 8.18 -27.47
CA LEU A 293 -1.79 6.86 -27.59
C LEU A 293 -2.25 6.35 -26.22
N ALA A 294 -1.45 6.54 -25.16
CA ALA A 294 -1.81 6.16 -23.80
C ALA A 294 -3.04 6.92 -23.27
N GLY A 295 -3.14 8.23 -23.54
CA GLY A 295 -4.31 9.04 -23.16
C GLY A 295 -5.57 8.63 -23.90
N LYS A 296 -5.47 8.42 -25.22
CA LYS A 296 -6.61 7.93 -26.04
C LYS A 296 -7.02 6.50 -25.66
N LEU A 297 -6.05 5.64 -25.31
CA LEU A 297 -6.33 4.29 -24.82
C LEU A 297 -7.05 4.31 -23.47
N LEU A 298 -6.68 5.21 -22.56
CA LEU A 298 -7.41 5.38 -21.30
C LEU A 298 -8.87 5.79 -21.55
N ALA A 299 -9.09 6.73 -22.48
CA ALA A 299 -10.42 7.16 -22.89
C ALA A 299 -11.24 6.01 -23.50
N ALA A 300 -10.63 5.23 -24.39
CA ALA A 300 -11.25 4.06 -24.99
C ALA A 300 -11.56 2.98 -23.93
N ALA A 301 -10.65 2.74 -22.99
CA ALA A 301 -10.85 1.75 -21.94
C ALA A 301 -12.04 2.08 -21.04
N ASP A 302 -12.27 3.36 -20.74
CA ASP A 302 -13.44 3.78 -19.98
C ASP A 302 -14.72 3.63 -20.81
N ARG A 303 -14.72 4.13 -22.05
CA ARG A 303 -15.91 4.11 -22.92
C ARG A 303 -16.36 2.71 -23.33
N TYR A 304 -15.42 1.82 -23.61
CA TYR A 304 -15.69 0.44 -24.05
C TYR A 304 -15.73 -0.55 -22.87
N GLU A 305 -15.76 -0.03 -21.64
CA GLU A 305 -15.89 -0.82 -20.40
C GLU A 305 -14.83 -1.93 -20.31
N LEU A 306 -13.56 -1.53 -20.36
CA LEU A 306 -12.39 -2.40 -20.25
C LEU A 306 -11.59 -2.07 -18.96
N PRO A 307 -12.06 -2.48 -17.75
CA PRO A 307 -11.48 -2.03 -16.47
C PRO A 307 -10.00 -2.37 -16.31
N ARG A 308 -9.57 -3.55 -16.78
CA ARG A 308 -8.17 -3.95 -16.69
C ARG A 308 -7.27 -3.16 -17.64
N LEU A 309 -7.73 -2.82 -18.85
CA LEU A 309 -6.99 -1.94 -19.75
C LEU A 309 -6.85 -0.54 -19.15
N ARG A 310 -7.90 -0.04 -18.49
CA ARG A 310 -7.87 1.24 -17.78
C ARG A 310 -6.76 1.25 -16.73
N LEU A 311 -6.71 0.23 -15.86
CA LEU A 311 -5.65 0.09 -14.85
C LEU A 311 -4.24 -0.05 -15.44
N LEU A 312 -4.09 -0.73 -16.58
CA LEU A 312 -2.81 -0.81 -17.28
C LEU A 312 -2.37 0.57 -17.80
N CYS A 313 -3.29 1.35 -18.37
CA CYS A 313 -3.03 2.72 -18.81
C CYS A 313 -2.70 3.63 -17.60
N GLU A 314 -3.42 3.49 -16.49
CA GLU A 314 -3.15 4.20 -15.24
C GLU A 314 -1.73 3.92 -14.73
N SER A 315 -1.33 2.65 -14.68
CA SER A 315 0.01 2.22 -14.28
C SER A 315 1.10 2.78 -15.20
N TYR A 316 0.87 2.77 -16.51
CA TYR A 316 1.80 3.36 -17.48
C TYR A 316 1.94 4.87 -17.28
N LEU A 317 0.83 5.61 -17.29
CA LEU A 317 0.83 7.07 -17.14
C LEU A 317 1.41 7.52 -15.81
N CYS A 318 1.19 6.75 -14.74
CA CYS A 318 1.75 6.99 -13.41
C CYS A 318 3.29 7.06 -13.41
N LYS A 319 3.96 6.20 -14.19
CA LYS A 319 5.43 6.20 -14.31
C LYS A 319 5.99 7.46 -14.96
N HIS A 320 5.16 8.20 -15.70
CA HIS A 320 5.55 9.39 -16.46
C HIS A 320 5.01 10.70 -15.86
N ILE A 321 4.49 10.66 -14.63
CA ILE A 321 4.07 11.87 -13.92
C ILE A 321 5.31 12.74 -13.63
N SER A 322 5.18 14.03 -13.94
CA SER A 322 6.16 15.06 -13.64
C SER A 322 5.45 16.32 -13.16
N VAL A 323 6.19 17.29 -12.62
CA VAL A 323 5.65 18.60 -12.24
C VAL A 323 4.92 19.27 -13.40
N ASN A 324 5.44 19.15 -14.63
CA ASN A 324 4.87 19.79 -15.81
C ASN A 324 3.61 19.07 -16.35
N SER A 325 3.51 17.75 -16.15
CA SER A 325 2.42 16.93 -16.70
C SER A 325 1.30 16.64 -15.71
N VAL A 326 1.55 16.68 -14.39
CA VAL A 326 0.61 16.18 -13.37
C VAL A 326 -0.77 16.81 -13.44
N ALA A 327 -0.88 18.12 -13.72
CA ALA A 327 -2.18 18.78 -13.78
C ALA A 327 -3.02 18.33 -14.98
N THR A 328 -2.39 18.16 -16.16
CA THR A 328 -3.07 17.60 -17.34
C THR A 328 -3.37 16.11 -17.20
N THR A 329 -2.47 15.34 -16.56
CA THR A 329 -2.71 13.91 -16.25
C THR A 329 -3.85 13.74 -15.26
N LEU A 330 -3.95 14.62 -14.25
CA LEU A 330 -5.04 14.63 -13.29
C LEU A 330 -6.39 14.90 -13.96
N ALA A 331 -6.45 15.89 -14.86
CA ALA A 331 -7.67 16.19 -15.63
C ALA A 331 -8.07 15.02 -16.55
N LEU A 332 -7.10 14.38 -17.20
CA LEU A 332 -7.33 13.17 -18.00
C LEU A 332 -7.87 12.02 -17.13
N ALA A 333 -7.28 11.81 -15.95
CA ALA A 333 -7.67 10.74 -15.05
C ALA A 333 -9.09 10.92 -14.51
N ASP A 334 -9.44 12.13 -14.11
CA ASP A 334 -10.79 12.49 -13.66
C ASP A 334 -11.83 12.27 -14.76
N ARG A 335 -11.53 12.75 -15.98
CA ARG A 335 -12.44 12.65 -17.13
C ARG A 335 -12.79 11.21 -17.52
N HIS A 336 -11.87 10.28 -17.33
CA HIS A 336 -12.01 8.88 -17.75
C HIS A 336 -12.08 7.91 -16.57
N HIS A 337 -12.55 8.39 -15.41
CA HIS A 337 -12.82 7.59 -14.21
C HIS A 337 -11.64 6.69 -13.77
N ALA A 338 -10.42 7.19 -13.96
CA ALA A 338 -9.16 6.53 -13.66
C ALA A 338 -8.73 6.87 -12.21
N MET A 339 -9.39 6.22 -11.25
CA MET A 339 -9.36 6.62 -9.84
C MET A 339 -7.99 6.43 -9.16
N GLU A 340 -7.23 5.40 -9.54
CA GLU A 340 -5.90 5.15 -8.95
C GLU A 340 -4.91 6.21 -9.44
N LEU A 341 -4.92 6.49 -10.75
CA LEU A 341 -4.10 7.56 -11.34
C LEU A 341 -4.49 8.93 -10.79
N LYS A 342 -5.79 9.21 -10.62
CA LYS A 342 -6.30 10.46 -10.02
C LYS A 342 -5.76 10.63 -8.60
N SER A 343 -5.84 9.60 -7.76
CA SER A 343 -5.33 9.60 -6.39
C SER A 343 -3.82 9.90 -6.33
N VAL A 344 -3.03 9.22 -7.16
CA VAL A 344 -1.58 9.47 -7.25
C VAL A 344 -1.29 10.89 -7.71
N CYS A 345 -2.00 11.39 -8.72
CA CYS A 345 -1.81 12.75 -9.23
C CYS A 345 -2.15 13.80 -8.17
N LEU A 346 -3.26 13.64 -7.42
CA LEU A 346 -3.64 14.55 -6.33
C LEU A 346 -2.54 14.63 -5.26
N LYS A 347 -2.03 13.47 -4.83
CA LYS A 347 -0.96 13.41 -3.83
C LYS A 347 0.34 14.06 -4.34
N PHE A 348 0.76 13.72 -5.54
CA PHE A 348 1.97 14.29 -6.15
C PHE A 348 1.84 15.82 -6.33
N ALA A 349 0.67 16.28 -6.78
CA ALA A 349 0.39 17.71 -6.94
C ALA A 349 0.38 18.44 -5.60
N ALA A 350 -0.17 17.84 -4.54
CA ALA A 350 -0.17 18.40 -3.20
C ALA A 350 1.25 18.56 -2.63
N GLU A 351 2.10 17.53 -2.78
CA GLU A 351 3.50 17.54 -2.33
C GLU A 351 4.36 18.56 -3.10
N ASN A 352 4.01 18.87 -4.36
CA ASN A 352 4.77 19.74 -5.25
C ASN A 352 4.03 21.03 -5.66
N LEU A 353 3.02 21.42 -4.88
CA LEU A 353 2.03 22.44 -5.27
C LEU A 353 2.64 23.75 -5.76
N SER A 354 3.67 24.23 -5.07
CA SER A 354 4.35 25.50 -5.40
C SER A 354 4.95 25.53 -6.81
N ALA A 355 5.39 24.39 -7.32
CA ALA A 355 5.92 24.26 -8.68
C ALA A 355 4.79 24.01 -9.69
N VAL A 356 3.81 23.16 -9.34
CA VAL A 356 2.68 22.81 -10.21
C VAL A 356 1.83 24.04 -10.56
N ILE A 357 1.54 24.94 -9.61
CA ILE A 357 0.76 26.16 -9.85
C ILE A 357 1.37 27.06 -10.94
N ARG A 358 2.67 26.93 -11.21
CA ARG A 358 3.39 27.75 -12.20
C ARG A 358 3.45 27.10 -13.59
N THR A 359 2.77 25.98 -13.80
CA THR A 359 2.80 25.23 -15.05
C THR A 359 1.57 25.55 -15.90
N ASP A 360 1.73 25.53 -17.22
CA ASP A 360 0.62 25.73 -18.17
C ASP A 360 -0.49 24.66 -17.98
N GLY A 361 -0.11 23.47 -17.51
CA GLY A 361 -1.08 22.41 -17.18
C GLY A 361 -2.00 22.78 -16.02
N PHE A 362 -1.53 23.57 -15.06
CA PHE A 362 -2.38 24.06 -13.97
C PHE A 362 -3.32 25.17 -14.41
N ASP A 363 -2.87 26.04 -15.33
CA ASP A 363 -3.76 27.01 -15.98
C ASP A 363 -4.88 26.31 -16.77
N TYR A 364 -4.56 25.21 -17.48
CA TYR A 364 -5.58 24.37 -18.10
C TYR A 364 -6.60 23.81 -17.09
N LEU A 365 -6.12 23.29 -15.96
CA LEU A 365 -6.98 22.77 -14.90
C LEU A 365 -7.89 23.87 -14.32
N LYS A 366 -7.36 25.10 -14.21
CA LYS A 366 -8.13 26.24 -13.73
C LYS A 366 -9.32 26.58 -14.63
N ASP A 367 -9.09 26.55 -15.93
CA ASP A 367 -10.10 26.93 -16.91
C ASP A 367 -11.10 25.81 -17.23
N ASN A 368 -10.68 24.55 -17.15
CA ASN A 368 -11.48 23.40 -17.60
C ASN A 368 -12.02 22.51 -16.46
N CYS A 369 -11.34 22.45 -15.31
CA CYS A 369 -11.65 21.51 -14.23
C CYS A 369 -11.53 22.16 -12.83
N PRO A 370 -12.30 23.22 -12.51
CA PRO A 370 -12.15 23.97 -11.26
C PRO A 370 -12.41 23.14 -10.00
N ALA A 371 -13.21 22.07 -10.09
CA ALA A 371 -13.44 21.15 -8.98
C ALA A 371 -12.14 20.46 -8.51
N LEU A 372 -11.25 20.13 -9.45
CA LEU A 372 -9.97 19.47 -9.14
C LEU A 372 -9.03 20.37 -8.34
N GLN A 373 -9.15 21.71 -8.45
CA GLN A 373 -8.39 22.63 -7.59
C GLN A 373 -8.79 22.45 -6.12
N SER A 374 -10.09 22.31 -5.88
CA SER A 374 -10.63 22.11 -4.52
C SER A 374 -10.25 20.73 -3.98
N GLU A 375 -10.13 19.72 -4.83
CA GLU A 375 -9.60 18.41 -4.45
C GLU A 375 -8.11 18.47 -4.09
N ILE A 376 -7.28 19.13 -4.91
CA ILE A 376 -5.85 19.32 -4.60
C ILE A 376 -5.69 20.04 -3.25
N LEU A 377 -6.44 21.12 -3.02
CA LEU A 377 -6.39 21.87 -1.75
C LEU A 377 -6.84 21.02 -0.56
N ARG A 378 -7.84 20.15 -0.73
CA ARG A 378 -8.26 19.21 0.31
C ARG A 378 -7.18 18.17 0.60
N THR A 379 -6.52 17.63 -0.43
CA THR A 379 -5.39 16.73 -0.26
C THR A 379 -4.23 17.41 0.47
N VAL A 380 -3.93 18.68 0.15
CA VAL A 380 -2.90 19.50 0.85
C VAL A 380 -3.26 19.73 2.31
N ALA A 381 -4.54 19.98 2.61
CA ALA A 381 -5.02 20.17 3.98
C ALA A 381 -5.08 18.87 4.80
N GLY A 382 -4.81 17.70 4.19
CA GLY A 382 -5.00 16.40 4.83
C GLY A 382 -6.47 16.05 5.08
N CYS A 383 -7.40 16.69 4.36
CA CYS A 383 -8.80 16.31 4.38
C CYS A 383 -8.98 15.05 3.54
N GLU A 384 -8.85 13.87 4.16
CA GLU A 384 -9.22 12.62 3.52
C GLU A 384 -10.73 12.64 3.23
N GLU A 385 -11.12 12.53 1.95
CA GLU A 385 -12.49 12.19 1.62
C GLU A 385 -12.71 10.72 2.02
N GLU A 386 -13.61 10.48 2.98
CA GLU A 386 -14.13 9.15 3.29
C GLU A 386 -14.91 8.63 2.07
N CYS A 387 -14.21 8.05 1.10
CA CYS A 387 -14.82 7.17 0.11
C CYS A 387 -15.26 5.89 0.85
N SER A 388 -16.55 5.85 1.16
CA SER A 388 -17.35 4.77 1.75
C SER A 388 -16.72 3.36 1.70
N SER A 389 -15.92 3.03 2.71
CA SER A 389 -15.87 1.69 3.27
C SER A 389 -15.59 1.83 4.77
N GLY A 390 -16.48 1.27 5.59
CA GLY A 390 -16.62 1.64 7.00
C GLY A 390 -15.37 1.42 7.84
N GLY A 391 -14.96 2.47 8.56
CA GLY A 391 -13.95 2.40 9.59
C GLY A 391 -13.61 3.78 10.15
N LYS A 392 -14.41 4.26 11.11
CA LYS A 392 -14.23 5.56 11.76
C LYS A 392 -12.81 5.74 12.29
N SER A 393 -12.12 6.78 11.84
CA SER A 393 -11.02 7.41 12.59
C SER A 393 -11.27 8.91 12.65
N GLN A 394 -11.80 9.38 13.78
CA GLN A 394 -11.94 10.81 14.07
C GLN A 394 -10.55 11.40 14.34
N SER A 395 -10.13 12.38 13.54
CA SER A 395 -8.98 13.21 13.86
C SER A 395 -9.39 14.33 14.84
N VAL A 396 -8.61 14.44 15.91
CA VAL A 396 -8.78 15.38 17.02
C VAL A 396 -7.99 16.65 16.72
N TRP A 397 -8.47 17.50 15.81
CA TRP A 397 -7.94 18.86 15.66
C TRP A 397 -9.04 19.81 15.23
N GLY A 398 -9.59 20.55 16.21
CA GLY A 398 -10.57 21.61 15.93
C GLY A 398 -11.55 21.91 17.07
N GLN A 399 -11.06 22.15 18.28
CA GLN A 399 -11.88 22.83 19.31
C GLN A 399 -11.06 23.91 20.00
N LEU A 400 -10.88 25.04 19.32
CA LEU A 400 -10.70 26.35 19.96
C LEU A 400 -11.30 27.43 19.03
N SER A 401 -11.98 28.41 19.66
CA SER A 401 -12.82 29.48 19.11
C SER A 401 -14.20 29.03 18.61
N ASP A 402 -15.33 29.55 19.09
CA ASP A 402 -15.59 30.96 19.36
C ASP A 402 -16.69 31.15 20.43
N GLY A 403 -16.56 32.22 21.21
CA GLY A 403 -17.57 32.68 22.17
C GLY A 403 -18.47 33.72 21.52
N GLY A 404 -19.79 33.58 21.68
CA GLY A 404 -20.76 34.54 21.12
C GLY A 404 -22.10 34.46 21.82
N ASP A 405 -22.27 35.34 22.79
CA ASP A 405 -23.43 35.55 23.63
C ASP A 405 -24.64 36.06 22.83
N THR A 406 -25.81 35.40 22.91
CA THR A 406 -27.12 36.06 22.70
C THR A 406 -28.17 35.50 23.65
N SER A 407 -28.53 36.32 24.63
CA SER A 407 -29.70 36.22 25.50
C SER A 407 -31.04 36.23 24.73
N GLY A 408 -32.05 35.49 25.21
CA GLY A 408 -33.45 35.89 24.98
C GLY A 408 -34.55 34.81 25.01
N ARG A 409 -35.08 34.52 26.21
CA ARG A 409 -36.49 34.14 26.55
C ARG A 409 -37.34 33.34 25.52
N ARG A 410 -37.88 32.17 25.97
CA ARG A 410 -39.29 32.08 26.42
C ARG A 410 -39.65 30.75 27.12
N VAL A 411 -40.41 30.97 28.18
CA VAL A 411 -41.18 30.13 29.11
C VAL A 411 -41.91 28.92 28.51
N ARG A 412 -41.93 27.83 29.31
CA ARG A 412 -42.66 26.55 29.17
C ARG A 412 -44.20 26.71 29.10
N PRO A 413 -44.89 25.64 28.68
CA PRO A 413 -45.99 25.15 29.51
C PRO A 413 -45.82 23.66 29.88
N ARG A 414 -46.24 23.36 31.11
CA ARG A 414 -46.45 22.00 31.64
C ARG A 414 -47.81 21.46 31.17
N VAL A 415 -47.88 20.16 30.90
CA VAL A 415 -48.75 19.23 31.65
C VAL A 415 -47.89 18.05 32.04
#